data_AF-A0A935JV74-F1
#
_entry.id   AF-A0A935JV74-F1
#
_cell.length_a   1.000
_cell.length_b   1.000
_cell.length_c   1.000
_cell.angle_alpha   90.00
_cell.angle_beta   90.00
_cell.angle_gamma   90.00
#
_symmetry.space_group_name_H-M   'P 1'
#
loop_
_entity.id
_entity.type
_entity.pdbx_description
1 polymer ?
#
loop_
_entity_poly.entity_id
_entity_poly.type
_entity_poly.pdbx_seq_one_letter_code
_entity_poly.pdbx_strand_id
1 'polypeptide(L)'
;MKIQHFIVMISLLIFSSSAFAYRCVIDMRKIDEALSKQPAINEVQAQEIRKLRAEGEALHNRGKHKESIEMLHKALEMLGVH
;
A
#
# COMPACT_ATOMS: atom_id res chain seq x y z
N MET A 1 24.24 0.30 -33.54
CA MET A 1 23.84 -0.79 -32.61
C MET A 1 24.10 -0.45 -31.13
N LYS A 2 25.29 0.00 -30.69
CA LYS A 2 25.57 0.22 -29.24
C LYS A 2 24.67 1.25 -28.53
N ILE A 3 24.30 2.36 -29.20
CA ILE A 3 23.48 3.44 -28.59
C ILE A 3 22.01 3.05 -28.45
N GLN A 4 21.45 2.27 -29.39
CA GLN A 4 20.05 1.84 -29.34
C GLN A 4 19.78 0.90 -28.16
N HIS A 5 20.69 -0.05 -27.89
CA HIS A 5 20.58 -0.92 -26.71
C HIS A 5 20.73 -0.14 -25.41
N PHE A 6 21.56 0.93 -25.40
CA PHE A 6 21.73 1.79 -24.24
C PHE A 6 20.47 2.59 -23.92
N ILE A 7 19.78 3.11 -24.94
CA ILE A 7 18.48 3.79 -24.79
C ILE A 7 17.43 2.83 -24.25
N VAL A 8 17.29 1.64 -24.82
CA VAL A 8 16.32 0.62 -24.34
C VAL A 8 16.57 0.23 -22.88
N MET A 9 17.84 0.08 -22.48
CA MET A 9 18.22 -0.26 -21.11
C MET A 9 17.89 0.86 -20.11
N ILE A 10 18.10 2.13 -20.48
CA ILE A 10 17.74 3.29 -19.64
C ILE A 10 16.22 3.40 -19.48
N SER A 11 15.44 3.17 -20.54
CA SER A 11 13.96 3.20 -20.48
C SER A 11 13.38 2.18 -19.49
N LEU A 12 13.97 0.99 -19.42
CA LEU A 12 13.54 -0.08 -18.50
C LEU A 12 13.80 0.25 -17.03
N LEU A 13 14.88 1.00 -16.72
CA LEU A 13 15.23 1.38 -15.35
C LEU A 13 14.29 2.47 -14.76
N ILE A 14 13.69 3.31 -15.61
CA ILE A 14 12.79 4.37 -15.14
C ILE A 14 11.41 3.78 -14.76
N PHE A 15 10.98 2.71 -15.45
CA PHE A 15 9.66 2.11 -15.26
C PHE A 15 9.48 1.38 -13.91
N SER A 16 10.56 0.83 -13.33
CA SER A 16 10.51 0.06 -12.08
C SER A 16 10.22 0.89 -10.83
N SER A 17 10.42 2.21 -10.88
CA SER A 17 10.14 3.13 -9.78
C SER A 17 8.65 3.42 -9.58
N SER A 18 7.83 3.23 -10.62
CA SER A 18 6.40 3.58 -10.61
C SER A 18 5.55 2.73 -9.66
N ALA A 19 5.95 1.48 -9.39
CA ALA A 19 5.20 0.56 -8.55
C ALA A 19 5.15 0.97 -7.07
N PHE A 20 6.15 1.71 -6.58
CA PHE A 20 6.19 2.18 -5.18
C PHE A 20 5.32 3.40 -4.93
N ALA A 21 5.12 4.27 -5.93
CA ALA A 21 4.38 5.52 -5.76
C ALA A 21 2.91 5.30 -5.35
N TYR A 22 2.32 4.17 -5.74
CA TYR A 22 0.90 3.88 -5.52
C TYR A 22 0.63 2.91 -4.36
N ARG A 23 1.67 2.38 -3.71
CA ARG A 23 1.50 1.27 -2.74
C ARG A 23 0.59 1.62 -1.57
N CYS A 24 0.78 2.79 -0.95
CA CYS A 24 -0.05 3.23 0.19
C CYS A 24 -1.53 3.30 -0.21
N VAL A 25 -1.81 3.88 -1.37
CA VAL A 25 -3.18 4.07 -1.89
C VAL A 25 -3.83 2.73 -2.21
N ILE A 26 -3.07 1.80 -2.79
CA ILE A 26 -3.54 0.44 -3.07
C ILE A 26 -3.88 -0.30 -1.77
N ASP A 27 -3.00 -0.25 -0.77
CA ASP A 27 -3.20 -0.95 0.50
C ASP A 27 -4.39 -0.37 1.29
N MET A 28 -4.55 0.96 1.33
CA MET A 28 -5.74 1.61 1.91
C MET A 28 -7.03 1.12 1.26
N ARG A 29 -7.07 1.11 -0.08
CA ARG A 29 -8.24 0.61 -0.82
C ARG A 29 -8.51 -0.87 -0.56
N LYS A 30 -7.47 -1.72 -0.50
CA LYS A 30 -7.63 -3.14 -0.15
C LYS A 30 -8.25 -3.32 1.22
N ILE A 31 -7.84 -2.53 2.22
CA ILE A 31 -8.42 -2.54 3.58
C ILE A 31 -9.90 -2.14 3.53
N ASP A 32 -10.21 -1.05 2.83
CA ASP A 32 -11.59 -0.55 2.71
C ASP A 32 -12.50 -1.59 2.03
N GLU A 33 -12.03 -2.18 0.93
CA GLU A 33 -12.73 -3.26 0.22
C GLU A 33 -12.92 -4.50 1.11
N ALA A 34 -11.89 -4.91 1.84
CA ALA A 34 -11.97 -6.07 2.73
C ALA A 34 -12.97 -5.84 3.87
N LEU A 35 -12.97 -4.68 4.53
CA LEU A 35 -13.94 -4.32 5.55
C LEU A 35 -15.37 -4.26 5.02
N SER A 36 -15.57 -3.78 3.78
CA SER A 36 -16.89 -3.70 3.15
C SER A 36 -17.54 -5.08 2.93
N LYS A 37 -16.71 -6.13 2.80
CA LYS A 37 -17.15 -7.52 2.64
C LYS A 37 -17.51 -8.21 3.96
N GLN A 38 -17.49 -7.47 5.09
CA GLN A 38 -17.82 -7.99 6.42
C GLN A 38 -17.02 -9.26 6.76
N PRO A 39 -15.68 -9.14 6.85
CA PRO A 39 -14.84 -10.29 7.14
C PRO A 39 -15.15 -10.85 8.53
N ALA A 40 -14.86 -12.14 8.74
CA ALA A 40 -15.11 -12.81 10.01
C ALA A 40 -14.09 -12.38 11.09
N ILE A 41 -14.17 -11.12 11.52
CA ILE A 41 -13.36 -10.49 12.57
C ILE A 41 -14.27 -9.98 13.68
N ASN A 42 -13.76 -9.89 14.91
CA ASN A 42 -14.51 -9.29 16.01
C ASN A 42 -14.45 -7.76 15.97
N GLU A 43 -15.30 -7.10 16.76
CA GLU A 43 -15.41 -5.63 16.78
C GLU A 43 -14.10 -4.94 17.22
N VAL A 44 -13.34 -5.54 18.13
CA VAL A 44 -12.05 -5.00 18.59
C VAL A 44 -11.03 -4.99 17.44
N GLN A 45 -10.96 -6.09 16.69
CA GLN A 45 -10.12 -6.18 15.49
C GLN A 45 -10.56 -5.15 14.45
N ALA A 46 -11.86 -5.02 14.21
CA ALA A 46 -12.40 -4.07 13.24
C ALA A 46 -12.05 -2.62 13.60
N GLN A 47 -12.10 -2.26 14.88
CA GLN A 47 -11.68 -0.94 15.36
C GLN A 47 -10.19 -0.69 15.16
N GLU A 48 -9.34 -1.66 15.49
CA GLU A 48 -7.89 -1.52 15.32
C GLU A 48 -7.50 -1.43 13.83
N ILE A 49 -8.12 -2.23 12.96
CA ILE A 49 -7.92 -2.16 11.50
C ILE A 49 -8.30 -0.77 10.97
N ARG A 50 -9.45 -0.21 11.39
CA ARG A 50 -9.88 1.14 10.98
C ARG A 50 -8.91 2.23 11.47
N LYS A 51 -8.38 2.09 12.69
CA LYS A 51 -7.38 3.00 13.25
C LYS A 51 -6.07 2.94 12.45
N LEU A 52 -5.55 1.74 12.18
CA LEU A 52 -4.34 1.54 11.38
C LEU A 52 -4.50 2.09 9.94
N ARG A 53 -5.67 1.91 9.34
CA ARG A 53 -6.02 2.50 8.03
C ARG A 53 -5.96 4.02 8.07
N ALA A 54 -6.61 4.65 9.06
CA ALA A 54 -6.63 6.10 9.21
C ALA A 54 -5.24 6.67 9.52
N GLU A 55 -4.44 5.98 10.33
CA GLU A 55 -3.06 6.36 10.62
C GLU A 55 -2.17 6.26 9.38
N GLY A 56 -2.32 5.18 8.60
CA GLY A 56 -1.67 5.00 7.31
C GLY A 56 -1.97 6.14 6.34
N GLU A 57 -3.23 6.57 6.23
CA GLU A 57 -3.64 7.72 5.42
C GLU A 57 -3.01 9.03 5.92
N ALA A 58 -3.04 9.29 7.22
CA ALA A 58 -2.43 10.48 7.81
C ALA A 58 -0.91 10.52 7.57
N LEU A 59 -0.22 9.38 7.63
CA LEU A 59 1.20 9.26 7.32
C LEU A 59 1.47 9.49 5.83
N HIS A 60 0.65 8.95 4.94
CA HIS A 60 0.73 9.20 3.49
C HIS A 60 0.61 10.71 3.19
N ASN A 61 -0.39 11.37 3.75
CA ASN A 61 -0.64 12.82 3.56
C ASN A 61 0.51 13.70 4.09
N ARG A 62 1.33 13.18 5.01
CA ARG A 62 2.54 13.84 5.54
C ARG A 62 3.82 13.45 4.77
N GLY A 63 3.73 12.69 3.69
CA GLY A 63 4.88 12.21 2.90
C GLY A 63 5.66 11.07 3.57
N LYS A 64 5.17 10.54 4.69
CA LYS A 64 5.83 9.48 5.47
C LYS A 64 5.48 8.09 4.93
N HIS A 65 5.84 7.82 3.68
CA HIS A 65 5.38 6.62 2.95
C HIS A 65 5.79 5.31 3.59
N LYS A 66 7.01 5.20 4.12
CA LYS A 66 7.47 3.96 4.77
C LYS A 66 6.64 3.65 6.02
N GLU A 67 6.45 4.64 6.90
CA GLU A 67 5.63 4.50 8.10
C GLU A 67 4.15 4.21 7.74
N SER A 68 3.63 4.84 6.68
CA SER A 68 2.28 4.57 6.16
C SER A 68 2.11 3.10 5.77
N ILE A 69 3.04 2.57 4.98
CA ILE A 69 3.04 1.17 4.54
C ILE A 69 3.11 0.22 5.75
N GLU A 70 3.95 0.51 6.75
CA GLU A 70 4.07 -0.32 7.95
C GLU A 70 2.75 -0.40 8.73
N MET A 71 1.99 0.69 8.86
CA MET A 71 0.67 0.65 9.50
C MET A 71 -0.37 -0.08 8.66
N LEU A 72 -0.37 0.16 7.34
CA LEU A 72 -1.31 -0.48 6.42
C LEU A 72 -1.07 -1.99 6.30
N HIS A 73 0.18 -2.45 6.37
CA HIS A 73 0.50 -3.89 6.34
C HIS A 73 -0.01 -4.60 7.59
N LYS A 74 0.11 -4.00 8.78
CA LYS A 74 -0.49 -4.57 10.00
C LYS A 74 -2.00 -4.75 9.84
N ALA A 75 -2.69 -3.77 9.28
CA ALA A 75 -4.13 -3.86 9.01
C ALA A 75 -4.46 -4.99 8.02
N LEU A 76 -3.69 -5.11 6.95
CA LEU A 76 -3.85 -6.16 5.94
C LEU A 76 -3.59 -7.56 6.51
N GLU A 77 -2.58 -7.73 7.36
CA GLU A 77 -2.29 -8.98 8.06
C GLU A 77 -3.44 -9.40 8.98
N MET A 78 -4.00 -8.45 9.75
CA MET A 78 -5.17 -8.71 10.59
C MET A 78 -6.41 -9.11 9.79
N LEU A 79 -6.53 -8.61 8.55
CA LEU A 79 -7.59 -8.97 7.61
C LEU A 79 -7.30 -10.25 6.82
N GLY A 80 -6.08 -10.80 6.90
CA GLY A 80 -5.67 -11.97 6.12
C GLY A 80 -5.60 -11.73 4.61
N VAL A 81 -5.34 -10.50 4.17
CA VAL A 81 -5.22 -10.11 2.75
C VAL A 81 -3.78 -9.69 2.43
N HIS A 82 -3.27 -10.11 1.27
CA HIS A 82 -1.90 -9.82 0.80
C HIS A 82 -1.93 -9.03 -0.53
#